data_AF-A0A1H7KC55-F1
#
_entry.id   AF-A0A1H7KC55-F1
#
_cell.length_a   1.000
_cell.length_b   1.000
_cell.length_c   1.000
_cell.angle_alpha   90.00
_cell.angle_beta   90.00
_cell.angle_gamma   90.00
#
_symmetry.space_group_name_H-M   'P 1'
#
loop_
_entity.id
_entity.type
_entity.pdbx_description
1 polymer ?
#
loop_
_entity_poly.entity_id
_entity_poly.type
_entity_poly.pdbx_seq_one_letter_code
_entity_poly.pdbx_strand_id
1 'polypeptide(L)'
;MRYVQKLLVSVALLVLTLSAQAATGVFPKSTFDNLDYGLYWFGFGDSWQKAVPGQSNAYYSNTKPTIIYIHGWQNGATARQSRETFNRFDAGGPDLDLANSWLNAGYNVGILYWNQFADEGEVKDAEAKIWTATGPRAMRWRNSAGVYSNGPSQSAGDLLFASYRDNLAGYNGSNIRIAGHSLGNQMAIVLTKKISDAVTAGTMNSKLLPKRVALLDPFYSNYAKSYLGNKWVGEVCRTYVSELKTKGVVFEAYRSSAVTSTIFVGDANTNLMKMTAYTELKPQYFTTAQQTEKHNAAVWHYLWSFSFNAPAITGSSLLGLSAKTTDTRTNELMNGTQKLVHNLGVNTKEPSDDTFTLQNR
;
A
#
# COMPACT_ATOMS: atom_id res chain seq x y z
N MET A 1 16.45 -29.17 -41.87
CA MET A 1 15.19 -29.59 -41.22
C MET A 1 15.46 -29.75 -39.72
N ARG A 2 14.83 -28.90 -38.90
CA ARG A 2 14.53 -29.03 -37.45
C ARG A 2 15.72 -29.28 -36.49
N TYR A 3 16.21 -28.28 -35.76
CA TYR A 3 15.67 -27.77 -34.47
C TYR A 3 15.21 -28.88 -33.53
N VAL A 4 15.90 -29.06 -32.39
CA VAL A 4 15.39 -28.93 -31.00
C VAL A 4 16.60 -28.99 -30.05
N GLN A 5 17.12 -27.85 -29.61
CA GLN A 5 17.89 -27.77 -28.36
C GLN A 5 16.86 -27.63 -27.23
N LYS A 6 16.78 -28.66 -26.37
CA LYS A 6 15.96 -28.62 -25.16
C LYS A 6 16.56 -27.61 -24.20
N LEU A 7 15.88 -26.47 -24.03
CA LEU A 7 16.14 -25.52 -22.97
C LEU A 7 15.73 -26.18 -21.64
N LEU A 8 16.71 -26.61 -20.85
CA LEU A 8 16.52 -26.98 -19.45
C LEU A 8 16.20 -25.70 -18.67
N VAL A 9 14.91 -25.45 -18.44
CA VAL A 9 14.46 -24.43 -17.49
C VAL A 9 14.62 -25.02 -16.10
N SER A 10 15.73 -24.69 -15.45
CA SER A 10 15.91 -24.90 -14.01
C SER A 10 14.96 -23.98 -13.26
N VAL A 11 13.81 -24.51 -12.85
CA VAL A 11 12.90 -23.84 -11.91
C VAL A 11 13.54 -23.93 -10.53
N ALA A 12 14.38 -22.95 -10.20
CA ALA A 12 14.74 -22.71 -8.81
C ALA A 12 13.50 -22.13 -8.12
N LEU A 13 12.85 -22.92 -7.24
CA LEU A 13 11.94 -22.39 -6.23
C LEU A 13 12.77 -21.49 -5.31
N LEU A 14 12.86 -20.20 -5.65
CA LEU A 14 13.32 -19.19 -4.71
C LEU A 14 12.21 -19.03 -3.67
N VAL A 15 12.39 -19.66 -2.51
CA VAL A 15 11.67 -19.29 -1.29
C VAL A 15 12.20 -17.91 -0.90
N LEU A 16 11.64 -16.86 -1.50
CA LEU A 16 11.88 -15.49 -1.07
C LEU A 16 11.23 -15.33 0.31
N THR A 17 12.04 -15.42 1.36
CA THR A 17 11.66 -14.91 2.67
C THR A 17 11.59 -13.39 2.54
N LEU A 18 10.40 -12.88 2.22
CA LEU A 18 10.10 -11.45 2.28
C LEU A 18 10.13 -11.04 3.75
N SER A 19 11.34 -10.74 4.25
CA SER A 19 11.50 -10.06 5.51
C SER A 19 11.18 -8.59 5.24
N ALA A 20 9.96 -8.16 5.55
CA ALA A 20 9.64 -6.74 5.62
C ALA A 20 10.61 -6.11 6.63
N GLN A 21 11.46 -5.21 6.13
CA GLN A 21 12.41 -4.49 6.95
C GLN A 21 11.70 -3.24 7.48
N ALA A 22 11.76 -3.06 8.79
CA ALA A 22 10.95 -2.12 9.55
C ALA A 22 11.80 -1.54 10.69
N ALA A 23 11.51 -0.30 11.08
CA ALA A 23 12.26 0.38 12.12
C ALA A 23 12.14 -0.36 13.46
N THR A 24 13.28 -0.58 14.11
CA THR A 24 13.36 -1.18 15.46
C THR A 24 13.52 -0.08 16.51
N GLY A 25 12.98 -0.31 17.72
CA GLY A 25 13.14 0.63 18.84
C GLY A 25 12.22 1.85 18.85
N VAL A 26 11.37 2.05 17.84
CA VAL A 26 10.41 3.17 17.76
C VAL A 26 9.16 2.95 18.62
N PHE A 27 8.77 1.69 18.83
CA PHE A 27 7.57 1.32 19.59
C PHE A 27 7.94 0.54 20.85
N PRO A 28 7.21 0.72 21.97
CA PRO A 28 7.44 -0.07 23.17
C PRO A 28 7.07 -1.54 22.92
N LYS A 29 7.76 -2.46 23.60
CA LYS A 29 7.50 -3.91 23.53
C LYS A 29 6.03 -4.26 23.79
N SER A 30 5.34 -3.51 24.65
CA SER A 30 3.92 -3.70 24.98
C SER A 30 2.99 -3.63 23.76
N THR A 31 3.36 -2.86 22.73
CA THR A 31 2.66 -2.79 21.43
C THR A 31 2.70 -4.12 20.68
N PHE A 32 3.72 -4.94 20.91
CA PHE A 32 3.91 -6.23 20.25
C PHE A 32 3.48 -7.41 21.14
N ASP A 33 3.38 -7.21 22.46
CA ASP A 33 2.90 -8.22 23.40
C ASP A 33 1.38 -8.35 23.40
N ASN A 34 0.67 -7.25 23.17
CA ASN A 34 -0.79 -7.21 23.11
C ASN A 34 -1.25 -7.01 21.68
N LEU A 35 -2.48 -7.40 21.38
CA LEU A 35 -3.07 -7.11 20.08
C LEU A 35 -3.23 -5.60 19.92
N ASP A 36 -2.50 -5.06 18.95
CA ASP A 36 -2.49 -3.65 18.59
C ASP A 36 -2.68 -3.47 17.08
N TYR A 37 -3.73 -2.73 16.74
CA TYR A 37 -4.06 -2.32 15.39
C TYR A 37 -4.74 -0.94 15.43
N GLY A 38 -4.94 -0.36 14.26
CA GLY A 38 -5.66 0.89 14.07
C GLY A 38 -4.77 2.04 13.63
N LEU A 39 -5.32 3.26 13.70
CA LEU A 39 -4.72 4.46 13.12
C LEU A 39 -3.71 5.09 14.06
N TYR A 40 -2.55 5.42 13.52
CA TYR A 40 -1.49 6.16 14.21
C TYR A 40 -1.19 7.42 13.39
N TRP A 41 -1.15 8.56 14.06
CA TRP A 41 -0.76 9.83 13.46
C TRP A 41 0.70 10.11 13.77
N PHE A 42 1.42 10.65 12.79
CA PHE A 42 2.84 10.91 12.83
C PHE A 42 3.13 12.40 12.75
N GLY A 43 4.06 12.86 13.57
CA GLY A 43 4.76 14.13 13.45
C GLY A 43 6.14 13.94 12.81
N PHE A 44 7.00 14.95 12.95
CA PHE A 44 8.36 14.91 12.42
C PHE A 44 9.23 13.87 13.15
N GLY A 45 10.19 13.29 12.42
CA GLY A 45 11.21 12.39 12.97
C GLY A 45 10.64 11.09 13.53
N ASP A 46 9.61 10.53 12.88
CA ASP A 46 8.88 9.34 13.34
C ASP A 46 8.26 9.48 14.75
N SER A 47 8.04 10.70 15.23
CA SER A 47 7.19 10.92 16.41
C SER A 47 5.75 10.51 16.10
N TRP A 48 5.08 9.83 17.03
CA TRP A 48 3.76 9.25 16.75
C TRP A 48 2.82 9.28 17.95
N GLN A 49 1.52 9.20 17.68
CA GLN A 49 0.48 8.98 18.68
C GLN A 49 -0.64 8.12 18.08
N LYS A 50 -1.02 7.03 18.76
CA LYS A 50 -2.19 6.23 18.41
C LYS A 50 -3.45 7.10 18.46
N ALA A 51 -4.31 7.00 17.45
CA ALA A 51 -5.61 7.64 17.45
C ALA A 51 -6.57 6.87 18.36
N VAL A 52 -7.27 7.60 19.24
CA VAL A 52 -8.32 7.07 20.10
C VAL A 52 -9.60 7.86 19.80
N PRO A 53 -10.72 7.20 19.46
CA PRO A 53 -11.97 7.90 19.11
C PRO A 53 -12.39 8.89 20.20
N GLY A 54 -12.76 10.11 19.78
CA GLY A 54 -13.18 11.18 20.68
C GLY A 54 -12.06 11.86 21.48
N GLN A 55 -10.80 11.42 21.37
CA GLN A 55 -9.66 12.05 22.03
C GLN A 55 -8.87 12.94 21.07
N SER A 56 -8.33 14.04 21.58
CA SER A 56 -7.39 14.88 20.85
C SER A 56 -6.09 14.12 20.58
N ASN A 57 -5.49 14.35 19.41
CA ASN A 57 -4.20 13.78 19.04
C ASN A 57 -3.29 14.90 18.54
N ALA A 58 -2.05 14.97 19.05
CA ALA A 58 -1.12 16.05 18.82
C ALA A 58 -0.72 16.23 17.34
N TYR A 59 -0.86 15.17 16.54
CA TYR A 59 -0.44 15.14 15.14
C TYR A 59 -1.62 15.18 14.16
N TYR A 60 -2.85 15.32 14.66
CA TYR A 60 -4.05 15.33 13.84
C TYR A 60 -4.85 16.62 13.99
N SER A 61 -5.28 17.16 12.86
CA SER A 61 -6.34 18.17 12.80
C SER A 61 -7.41 17.74 11.81
N ASN A 62 -8.67 17.85 12.22
CA ASN A 62 -9.79 17.47 11.38
C ASN A 62 -9.98 18.35 10.14
N THR A 63 -9.29 19.50 10.01
CA THR A 63 -9.39 20.40 8.86
C THR A 63 -8.27 20.23 7.84
N LYS A 64 -7.19 19.52 8.18
CA LYS A 64 -6.03 19.31 7.29
C LYS A 64 -6.32 18.25 6.22
N PRO A 65 -5.76 18.36 5.01
CA PRO A 65 -5.73 17.23 4.08
C PRO A 65 -4.97 16.06 4.72
N THR A 66 -5.24 14.84 4.27
CA THR A 66 -4.79 13.63 4.99
C THR A 66 -4.20 12.61 4.02
N ILE A 67 -3.07 12.01 4.39
CA ILE A 67 -2.51 10.81 3.75
C ILE A 67 -2.42 9.70 4.79
N ILE A 68 -2.96 8.53 4.46
CA ILE A 68 -2.88 7.33 5.31
C ILE A 68 -2.18 6.23 4.52
N TYR A 69 -1.08 5.72 5.07
CA TYR A 69 -0.36 4.58 4.54
C TYR A 69 -0.82 3.27 5.20
N ILE A 70 -0.86 2.19 4.43
CA ILE A 70 -1.23 0.84 4.86
C ILE A 70 -0.19 -0.15 4.34
N HIS A 71 0.57 -0.74 5.27
CA HIS A 71 1.61 -1.71 4.95
C HIS A 71 1.04 -3.06 4.50
N GLY A 72 1.91 -3.92 3.98
CA GLY A 72 1.58 -5.27 3.53
C GLY A 72 1.86 -6.39 4.54
N TRP A 73 2.32 -7.52 4.02
CA TRP A 73 2.72 -8.72 4.76
C TRP A 73 3.94 -8.45 5.67
N GLN A 74 3.92 -8.92 6.92
CA GLN A 74 4.88 -8.55 7.96
C GLN A 74 5.52 -9.76 8.64
N ASN A 75 5.99 -10.74 7.86
CA ASN A 75 6.53 -11.99 8.39
C ASN A 75 7.68 -11.79 9.40
N GLY A 76 7.44 -12.23 10.63
CA GLY A 76 8.36 -12.17 11.76
C GLY A 76 8.57 -10.77 12.34
N ALA A 77 7.88 -9.74 11.84
CA ALA A 77 8.11 -8.36 12.25
C ALA A 77 7.74 -8.14 13.73
N THR A 78 6.71 -8.83 14.24
CA THR A 78 6.27 -8.69 15.63
C THR A 78 7.28 -9.27 16.59
N ALA A 79 7.85 -10.45 16.27
CA ALA A 79 8.89 -11.06 17.09
C ALA A 79 10.18 -10.20 17.13
N ARG A 80 10.47 -9.50 16.03
CA ARG A 80 11.56 -8.51 15.95
C ARG A 80 11.22 -7.16 16.59
N GLN A 81 9.99 -6.98 17.11
CA GLN A 81 9.51 -5.70 17.65
C GLN A 81 9.69 -4.55 16.66
N SER A 82 9.44 -4.85 15.38
CA SER A 82 9.62 -3.93 14.26
C SER A 82 8.27 -3.61 13.63
N ARG A 83 8.05 -2.34 13.30
CA ARG A 83 6.85 -1.85 12.63
C ARG A 83 7.26 -0.77 11.64
N GLU A 84 6.65 -0.74 10.45
CA GLU A 84 7.04 0.25 9.42
C GLU A 84 6.76 1.67 9.89
N THR A 85 7.71 2.57 9.69
CA THR A 85 7.60 4.01 9.97
C THR A 85 7.89 4.81 8.70
N PHE A 86 7.99 6.15 8.79
CA PHE A 86 8.29 6.99 7.64
C PHE A 86 9.79 7.12 7.36
N ASN A 87 10.68 6.76 8.29
CA ASN A 87 12.04 6.38 7.92
C ASN A 87 12.08 4.95 7.37
N ARG A 88 12.52 4.79 6.12
CA ARG A 88 12.53 3.52 5.39
C ARG A 88 13.96 3.06 5.04
N PHE A 89 14.98 3.55 5.74
CA PHE A 89 16.38 3.14 5.53
C PHE A 89 16.55 1.63 5.58
N ASP A 90 15.99 1.01 6.63
CA ASP A 90 16.06 -0.44 6.81
C ASP A 90 15.41 -1.20 5.66
N ALA A 91 14.47 -0.60 4.91
CA ALA A 91 13.80 -1.20 3.75
C ALA A 91 14.45 -0.83 2.40
N GLY A 92 15.74 -0.49 2.43
CA GLY A 92 16.52 -0.08 1.27
C GLY A 92 16.24 1.36 0.80
N GLY A 93 15.44 2.12 1.54
CA GLY A 93 15.18 3.54 1.29
C GLY A 93 16.37 4.43 1.66
N PRO A 94 16.24 5.75 1.49
CA PRO A 94 17.17 6.72 2.08
C PRO A 94 16.97 6.80 3.59
N ASP A 95 17.99 7.27 4.31
CA ASP A 95 17.88 7.62 5.74
C ASP A 95 17.27 9.02 5.89
N LEU A 96 15.95 9.10 5.71
CA LEU A 96 15.18 10.34 5.69
C LEU A 96 13.79 10.11 6.29
N ASP A 97 13.25 11.12 6.95
CA ASP A 97 11.84 11.16 7.33
C ASP A 97 10.96 11.49 6.11
N LEU A 98 10.30 10.47 5.56
CA LEU A 98 9.44 10.61 4.38
C LEU A 98 8.10 11.30 4.68
N ALA A 99 7.74 11.54 5.95
CA ALA A 99 6.58 12.34 6.32
C ALA A 99 6.86 13.85 6.20
N ASN A 100 8.13 14.26 6.28
CA ASN A 100 8.53 15.67 6.43
C ASN A 100 7.89 16.60 5.38
N SER A 101 7.99 16.27 4.09
CA SER A 101 7.43 17.11 3.01
C SER A 101 5.90 17.17 3.02
N TRP A 102 5.24 16.11 3.50
CA TRP A 102 3.78 16.08 3.64
C TRP A 102 3.32 16.93 4.83
N LEU A 103 4.00 16.80 5.97
CA LEU A 103 3.75 17.61 7.17
C LEU A 103 3.96 19.10 6.89
N ASN A 104 5.05 19.45 6.19
CA ASN A 104 5.34 20.83 5.78
C ASN A 104 4.29 21.39 4.80
N ALA A 105 3.65 20.55 4.00
CA ALA A 105 2.51 20.93 3.16
C ALA A 105 1.17 20.97 3.91
N GLY A 106 1.20 20.79 5.24
CA GLY A 106 0.02 20.87 6.10
C GLY A 106 -0.86 19.62 6.12
N TYR A 107 -0.35 18.46 5.70
CA TYR A 107 -1.10 17.20 5.78
C TYR A 107 -1.11 16.62 7.21
N ASN A 108 -2.20 15.94 7.57
CA ASN A 108 -2.13 14.85 8.52
C ASN A 108 -1.45 13.66 7.84
N VAL A 109 -0.47 13.06 8.51
CA VAL A 109 0.26 11.90 8.00
C VAL A 109 0.06 10.75 8.97
N GLY A 110 -0.47 9.62 8.49
CA GLY A 110 -0.79 8.49 9.35
C GLY A 110 -0.48 7.13 8.74
N ILE A 111 -0.39 6.13 9.61
CA ILE A 111 -0.29 4.72 9.22
C ILE A 111 -1.43 3.97 9.90
N LEU A 112 -2.14 3.15 9.11
CA LEU A 112 -3.20 2.27 9.61
C LEU A 112 -2.63 0.86 9.79
N TYR A 113 -2.27 0.53 11.03
CA TYR A 113 -1.55 -0.70 11.34
C TYR A 113 -2.45 -1.92 11.46
N TRP A 114 -1.95 -3.03 10.93
CA TRP A 114 -2.48 -4.37 11.10
C TRP A 114 -1.36 -5.42 11.16
N ASN A 115 -0.14 -5.01 11.53
CA ASN A 115 1.09 -5.81 11.42
C ASN A 115 1.03 -7.13 12.17
N GLN A 116 0.40 -7.21 13.35
CA GLN A 116 0.30 -8.49 14.08
C GLN A 116 -0.67 -9.47 13.42
N PHE A 117 -1.66 -8.98 12.67
CA PHE A 117 -2.50 -9.82 11.81
C PHE A 117 -1.78 -10.22 10.53
N ALA A 118 -0.96 -9.31 9.99
CA ALA A 118 -0.16 -9.50 8.79
C ALA A 118 1.14 -10.29 9.02
N ASP A 119 1.53 -10.54 10.28
CA ASP A 119 2.68 -11.37 10.65
C ASP A 119 2.28 -12.85 10.59
N GLU A 120 2.29 -13.36 9.36
CA GLU A 120 2.02 -14.75 9.04
C GLU A 120 3.22 -15.37 8.34
N GLY A 121 3.38 -16.69 8.47
CA GLY A 121 4.43 -17.43 7.74
C GLY A 121 4.13 -17.59 6.24
N GLU A 122 2.86 -17.50 5.86
CA GLU A 122 2.36 -17.61 4.48
C GLU A 122 1.56 -16.35 4.13
N VAL A 123 1.86 -15.72 2.99
CA VAL A 123 1.23 -14.46 2.58
C VAL A 123 -0.28 -14.61 2.39
N LYS A 124 -0.75 -15.76 1.93
CA LYS A 124 -2.18 -16.04 1.72
C LYS A 124 -2.97 -16.13 3.03
N ASP A 125 -2.30 -16.49 4.13
CA ASP A 125 -2.92 -16.53 5.45
C ASP A 125 -3.17 -15.10 5.97
N ALA A 126 -2.24 -14.18 5.73
CA ALA A 126 -2.45 -12.75 6.00
C ALA A 126 -3.49 -12.13 5.06
N GLU A 127 -3.46 -12.48 3.77
CA GLU A 127 -4.42 -12.00 2.77
C GLU A 127 -5.87 -12.36 3.15
N ALA A 128 -6.12 -13.61 3.56
CA ALA A 128 -7.46 -14.06 3.93
C ALA A 128 -8.09 -13.20 5.04
N LYS A 129 -7.28 -12.75 6.01
CA LYS A 129 -7.74 -11.92 7.13
C LYS A 129 -8.23 -10.54 6.71
N ILE A 130 -7.79 -10.02 5.56
CA ILE A 130 -8.32 -8.76 5.01
C ILE A 130 -9.82 -8.91 4.70
N TRP A 131 -10.21 -10.09 4.21
CA TRP A 131 -11.52 -10.34 3.63
C TRP A 131 -12.50 -11.05 4.56
N THR A 132 -12.00 -11.91 5.46
CA THR A 132 -12.85 -12.71 6.34
C THR A 132 -12.15 -13.04 7.66
N ALA A 133 -12.95 -13.21 8.71
CA ALA A 133 -12.44 -13.69 9.99
C ALA A 133 -12.28 -15.21 10.08
N THR A 134 -12.87 -15.95 9.15
CA THR A 134 -13.00 -17.42 9.18
C THR A 134 -12.31 -18.07 7.99
N GLY A 135 -11.25 -17.44 7.48
CA GLY A 135 -10.40 -18.01 6.42
C GLY A 135 -9.60 -19.24 6.90
N PRO A 136 -8.69 -19.79 6.08
CA PRO A 136 -7.96 -21.04 6.38
C PRO A 136 -7.23 -21.08 7.74
N ARG A 137 -6.79 -19.92 8.25
CA ARG A 137 -6.16 -19.78 9.58
C ARG A 137 -7.00 -19.03 10.61
N ALA A 138 -8.22 -18.68 10.25
CA ALA A 138 -9.07 -17.74 10.97
C ALA A 138 -8.34 -16.42 11.33
N MET A 139 -9.00 -15.56 12.10
CA MET A 139 -8.33 -14.43 12.73
C MET A 139 -7.47 -14.92 13.88
N ARG A 140 -6.19 -14.61 13.76
CA ARG A 140 -5.17 -14.80 14.79
C ARG A 140 -4.15 -13.69 14.65
N TRP A 141 -3.39 -13.44 15.70
CA TRP A 141 -2.34 -12.44 15.70
C TRP A 141 -1.12 -13.00 16.41
N ARG A 142 0.06 -12.58 15.95
CA ARG A 142 1.33 -12.99 16.55
C ARG A 142 1.74 -11.98 17.60
N ASN A 143 2.30 -12.44 18.73
CA ASN A 143 2.91 -11.58 19.74
C ASN A 143 4.44 -11.54 19.60
N SER A 144 5.12 -10.74 20.44
CA SER A 144 6.59 -10.58 20.38
C SER A 144 7.38 -11.84 20.74
N ALA A 145 6.77 -12.82 21.44
CA ALA A 145 7.35 -14.14 21.67
C ALA A 145 7.21 -15.06 20.45
N GLY A 146 6.61 -14.59 19.36
CA GLY A 146 6.35 -15.36 18.15
C GLY A 146 5.16 -16.32 18.26
N VAL A 147 4.37 -16.23 19.34
CA VAL A 147 3.22 -17.09 19.63
C VAL A 147 1.96 -16.50 19.01
N TYR A 148 1.13 -17.35 18.39
CA TYR A 148 -0.17 -16.94 17.89
C TYR A 148 -1.24 -17.00 18.99
N SER A 149 -2.07 -15.97 19.05
CA SER A 149 -3.29 -15.92 19.86
C SER A 149 -4.50 -15.77 18.94
N ASN A 150 -5.66 -16.23 19.41
CA ASN A 150 -6.93 -16.04 18.69
C ASN A 150 -7.21 -14.53 18.53
N GLY A 151 -7.69 -14.16 17.34
CA GLY A 151 -8.10 -12.80 17.02
C GLY A 151 -9.60 -12.58 17.21
N PRO A 152 -10.07 -11.35 16.95
CA PRO A 152 -11.49 -11.02 16.98
C PRO A 152 -12.27 -11.73 15.86
N SER A 153 -13.60 -11.78 15.99
CA SER A 153 -14.51 -12.37 14.99
C SER A 153 -14.74 -11.52 13.74
N GLN A 154 -14.10 -10.35 13.67
CA GLN A 154 -14.17 -9.41 12.54
C GLN A 154 -12.92 -9.55 11.68
N SER A 155 -13.07 -9.36 10.37
CA SER A 155 -11.91 -9.32 9.46
C SER A 155 -11.03 -8.11 9.77
N ALA A 156 -9.75 -8.16 9.42
CA ALA A 156 -8.87 -7.00 9.50
C ALA A 156 -9.42 -5.81 8.70
N GLY A 157 -10.07 -6.06 7.55
CA GLY A 157 -10.77 -5.03 6.78
C GLY A 157 -11.90 -4.34 7.55
N ASP A 158 -12.66 -5.08 8.35
CA ASP A 158 -13.72 -4.52 9.20
C ASP A 158 -13.16 -3.74 10.38
N LEU A 159 -12.12 -4.26 11.03
CA LEU A 159 -11.46 -3.60 12.16
C LEU A 159 -10.84 -2.27 11.75
N LEU A 160 -10.14 -2.24 10.60
CA LEU A 160 -9.53 -1.03 10.08
C LEU A 160 -10.57 -0.04 9.56
N PHE A 161 -11.68 -0.52 9.00
CA PHE A 161 -12.83 0.33 8.65
C PHE A 161 -13.44 1.00 9.88
N ALA A 162 -13.66 0.26 10.97
CA ALA A 162 -14.14 0.83 12.24
C ALA A 162 -13.14 1.84 12.79
N SER A 163 -11.85 1.50 12.84
CA SER A 163 -10.79 2.42 13.28
C SER A 163 -10.76 3.70 12.44
N TYR A 164 -10.92 3.62 11.12
CA TYR A 164 -10.97 4.78 10.25
C TYR A 164 -12.20 5.65 10.53
N ARG A 165 -13.39 5.04 10.51
CA ARG A 165 -14.68 5.71 10.76
C ARG A 165 -14.66 6.46 12.08
N ASP A 166 -14.25 5.79 13.15
CA ASP A 166 -14.43 6.30 14.50
C ASP A 166 -13.40 7.41 14.82
N ASN A 167 -12.17 7.28 14.32
CA ASN A 167 -11.13 8.30 14.54
C ASN A 167 -11.25 9.51 13.60
N LEU A 168 -11.99 9.39 12.50
CA LEU A 168 -12.20 10.48 11.55
C LEU A 168 -13.65 11.02 11.57
N ALA A 169 -14.52 10.61 12.51
CA ALA A 169 -15.94 10.97 12.51
C ALA A 169 -16.23 12.49 12.37
N GLY A 170 -15.34 13.34 12.88
CA GLY A 170 -15.43 14.80 12.79
C GLY A 170 -14.61 15.44 11.65
N TYR A 171 -14.13 14.66 10.69
CA TYR A 171 -13.27 15.16 9.62
C TYR A 171 -13.99 16.17 8.72
N ASN A 172 -13.33 17.32 8.53
CA ASN A 172 -13.81 18.45 7.75
C ASN A 172 -12.78 18.92 6.70
N GLY A 173 -11.65 18.23 6.57
CA GLY A 173 -10.58 18.55 5.63
C GLY A 173 -10.98 18.34 4.16
N SER A 174 -10.11 18.77 3.27
CA SER A 174 -10.42 18.90 1.84
C SER A 174 -10.13 17.64 1.01
N ASN A 175 -9.26 16.75 1.50
CA ASN A 175 -8.76 15.61 0.72
C ASN A 175 -8.27 14.49 1.64
N ILE A 176 -8.66 13.24 1.36
CA ILE A 176 -8.06 12.05 1.96
C ILE A 176 -7.43 11.21 0.85
N ARG A 177 -6.17 10.87 1.04
CA ARG A 177 -5.40 9.94 0.23
C ARG A 177 -5.11 8.67 1.02
N ILE A 178 -5.22 7.52 0.37
CA ILE A 178 -4.78 6.24 0.94
C ILE A 178 -3.68 5.67 0.06
N ALA A 179 -2.58 5.22 0.66
CA ALA A 179 -1.52 4.49 -0.01
C ALA A 179 -1.42 3.08 0.57
N GLY A 180 -1.57 2.05 -0.25
CA GLY A 180 -1.43 0.65 0.16
C GLY A 180 -0.19 0.03 -0.46
N HIS A 181 0.60 -0.72 0.32
CA HIS A 181 1.76 -1.46 -0.19
C HIS A 181 1.58 -2.97 -0.12
N SER A 182 2.02 -3.71 -1.15
CA SER A 182 1.91 -5.17 -1.20
C SER A 182 0.47 -5.64 -0.92
N LEU A 183 0.20 -6.43 0.13
CA LEU A 183 -1.16 -6.75 0.59
C LEU A 183 -1.99 -5.54 1.06
N GLY A 184 -1.34 -4.49 1.54
CA GLY A 184 -1.96 -3.23 1.94
C GLY A 184 -2.73 -2.56 0.80
N ASN A 185 -2.43 -2.89 -0.47
CA ASN A 185 -3.23 -2.50 -1.63
C ASN A 185 -4.66 -3.03 -1.56
N GLN A 186 -4.82 -4.31 -1.24
CA GLN A 186 -6.12 -4.93 -1.07
C GLN A 186 -6.86 -4.28 0.11
N MET A 187 -6.16 -4.07 1.21
CA MET A 187 -6.70 -3.37 2.37
C MET A 187 -7.18 -1.96 2.03
N ALA A 188 -6.39 -1.19 1.25
CA ALA A 188 -6.76 0.14 0.80
C ALA A 188 -8.04 0.12 -0.07
N ILE A 189 -8.14 -0.82 -1.00
CA ILE A 189 -9.33 -0.98 -1.86
C ILE A 189 -10.55 -1.40 -1.03
N VAL A 190 -10.42 -2.40 -0.16
CA VAL A 190 -11.50 -2.88 0.73
C VAL A 190 -11.97 -1.78 1.67
N LEU A 191 -11.06 -1.07 2.31
CA LEU A 191 -11.36 0.06 3.19
C LEU A 191 -12.13 1.15 2.43
N THR A 192 -11.63 1.56 1.26
CA THR A 192 -12.28 2.58 0.42
C THR A 192 -13.68 2.14 -0.01
N LYS A 193 -13.86 0.85 -0.34
CA LYS A 193 -15.18 0.28 -0.67
C LYS A 193 -16.15 0.35 0.50
N LYS A 194 -15.73 -0.09 1.69
CA LYS A 194 -16.57 -0.04 2.91
C LYS A 194 -16.96 1.39 3.26
N ILE A 195 -16.05 2.35 3.10
CA ILE A 195 -16.33 3.78 3.27
C ILE A 195 -17.37 4.26 2.24
N SER A 196 -17.17 3.95 0.96
CA SER A 196 -18.12 4.31 -0.11
C SER A 196 -19.52 3.75 0.14
N ASP A 197 -19.62 2.51 0.61
CA ASP A 197 -20.89 1.86 0.90
C ASP A 197 -21.59 2.51 2.10
N ALA A 198 -20.83 2.83 3.17
CA ALA A 198 -21.37 3.56 4.32
C ALA A 198 -21.81 4.99 3.98
N VAL A 199 -21.06 5.69 3.12
CA VAL A 199 -21.46 7.01 2.59
C VAL A 199 -22.74 6.90 1.77
N THR A 200 -22.84 5.90 0.89
CA THR A 200 -24.05 5.67 0.08
C THR A 200 -25.26 5.31 0.95
N ALA A 201 -25.05 4.57 2.03
CA ALA A 201 -26.08 4.23 3.01
C ALA A 201 -26.44 5.39 3.96
N GLY A 202 -25.77 6.54 3.88
CA GLY A 202 -26.00 7.69 4.76
C GLY A 202 -25.50 7.50 6.20
N THR A 203 -24.69 6.48 6.47
CA THR A 203 -24.12 6.20 7.80
C THR A 203 -22.73 6.81 8.01
N MET A 204 -22.17 7.45 6.98
CA MET A 204 -20.88 8.13 7.03
C MET A 204 -20.89 9.43 6.20
N ASN A 205 -20.18 10.44 6.67
CA ASN A 205 -20.01 11.70 5.94
C ASN A 205 -19.24 11.48 4.63
N SER A 206 -19.73 12.03 3.51
CA SER A 206 -19.06 11.89 2.20
C SER A 206 -17.65 12.47 2.14
N LYS A 207 -17.29 13.42 3.04
CA LYS A 207 -15.92 13.93 3.18
C LYS A 207 -14.91 12.85 3.61
N LEU A 208 -15.39 11.73 4.16
CA LEU A 208 -14.56 10.60 4.55
C LEU A 208 -14.23 9.68 3.39
N LEU A 209 -14.88 9.80 2.23
CA LEU A 209 -14.51 9.02 1.05
C LEU A 209 -13.13 9.46 0.54
N PRO A 210 -12.13 8.56 0.45
CA PRO A 210 -10.84 8.89 -0.14
C PRO A 210 -11.01 9.40 -1.57
N LYS A 211 -10.33 10.50 -1.90
CA LYS A 211 -10.33 11.05 -3.27
C LYS A 211 -9.30 10.36 -4.15
N ARG A 212 -8.23 9.85 -3.55
CA ARG A 212 -7.13 9.22 -4.27
C ARG A 212 -6.59 8.01 -3.52
N VAL A 213 -6.37 6.93 -4.24
CA VAL A 213 -5.81 5.68 -3.72
C VAL A 213 -4.58 5.30 -4.54
N ALA A 214 -3.44 5.23 -3.88
CA ALA A 214 -2.16 4.82 -4.46
C ALA A 214 -1.88 3.35 -4.18
N LEU A 215 -1.66 2.60 -5.25
CA LEU A 215 -1.39 1.17 -5.19
C LEU A 215 0.11 0.90 -5.39
N LEU A 216 0.84 0.69 -4.30
CA LEU A 216 2.29 0.61 -4.27
C LEU A 216 2.75 -0.86 -4.32
N ASP A 217 3.37 -1.24 -5.42
CA ASP A 217 3.79 -2.60 -5.80
C ASP A 217 2.76 -3.68 -5.40
N PRO A 218 1.56 -3.66 -6.04
CA PRO A 218 0.39 -4.37 -5.53
C PRO A 218 0.47 -5.88 -5.67
N PHE A 219 0.14 -6.59 -4.58
CA PHE A 219 0.08 -8.05 -4.54
C PHE A 219 -1.36 -8.56 -4.49
N TYR A 220 -1.66 -9.57 -5.31
CA TYR A 220 -2.89 -10.35 -5.29
C TYR A 220 -2.50 -11.81 -5.47
N SER A 221 -2.95 -12.72 -4.60
CA SER A 221 -2.59 -14.13 -4.84
C SER A 221 -3.43 -14.77 -5.94
N ASN A 222 -2.83 -15.75 -6.60
CA ASN A 222 -3.51 -16.53 -7.63
C ASN A 222 -4.64 -17.41 -7.07
N TYR A 223 -5.53 -17.82 -7.97
CA TYR A 223 -6.62 -18.78 -7.76
C TYR A 223 -7.80 -18.28 -6.93
N ALA A 224 -8.92 -18.97 -7.11
CA ALA A 224 -10.18 -18.76 -6.44
C ALA A 224 -10.06 -18.93 -4.92
N LYS A 225 -10.77 -18.09 -4.17
CA LYS A 225 -10.87 -18.18 -2.71
C LYS A 225 -12.29 -18.55 -2.30
N SER A 226 -12.43 -19.62 -1.51
CA SER A 226 -13.74 -20.06 -1.01
C SER A 226 -14.45 -18.95 -0.22
N TYR A 227 -13.69 -18.18 0.57
CA TYR A 227 -14.18 -17.03 1.34
C TYR A 227 -14.55 -15.80 0.49
N LEU A 228 -14.33 -15.85 -0.83
CA LEU A 228 -14.78 -14.84 -1.79
C LEU A 228 -15.80 -15.42 -2.78
N GLY A 229 -16.52 -16.47 -2.40
CA GLY A 229 -17.48 -17.14 -3.30
C GLY A 229 -16.80 -17.74 -4.53
N ASN A 230 -15.60 -18.31 -4.35
CA ASN A 230 -14.75 -18.88 -5.39
C ASN A 230 -14.27 -17.87 -6.46
N LYS A 231 -14.27 -16.58 -6.14
CA LYS A 231 -13.65 -15.55 -6.99
C LYS A 231 -12.17 -15.40 -6.69
N TRP A 232 -11.44 -14.85 -7.65
CA TRP A 232 -10.06 -14.44 -7.43
C TRP A 232 -10.03 -13.11 -6.67
N VAL A 233 -9.04 -12.94 -5.80
CA VAL A 233 -8.87 -11.67 -5.05
C VAL A 233 -8.74 -10.49 -6.01
N GLY A 234 -7.93 -10.65 -7.06
CA GLY A 234 -7.74 -9.63 -8.09
C GLY A 234 -9.04 -9.27 -8.82
N GLU A 235 -9.96 -10.22 -8.99
CA GLU A 235 -11.28 -9.99 -9.59
C GLU A 235 -12.17 -9.14 -8.69
N VAL A 236 -12.26 -9.47 -7.40
CA VAL A 236 -13.04 -8.70 -6.43
C VAL A 236 -12.50 -7.27 -6.33
N CYS A 237 -11.18 -7.09 -6.28
CA CYS A 237 -10.55 -5.77 -6.30
C CYS A 237 -10.90 -4.98 -7.57
N ARG A 238 -10.92 -5.60 -8.76
CA ARG A 238 -11.35 -4.94 -10.00
C ARG A 238 -12.81 -4.48 -9.92
N THR A 239 -13.70 -5.31 -9.39
CA THR A 239 -15.11 -4.92 -9.19
C THR A 239 -15.20 -3.69 -8.29
N TYR A 240 -14.52 -3.69 -7.14
CA TYR A 240 -14.54 -2.55 -6.21
C TYR A 240 -13.94 -1.29 -6.84
N VAL A 241 -12.81 -1.40 -7.53
CA VAL A 241 -12.19 -0.24 -8.20
C VAL A 241 -13.10 0.30 -9.31
N SER A 242 -13.79 -0.56 -10.06
CA SER A 242 -14.76 -0.13 -11.08
C SER A 242 -15.86 0.72 -10.47
N GLU A 243 -16.47 0.24 -9.38
CA GLU A 243 -17.53 0.97 -8.66
C GLU A 243 -17.00 2.29 -8.08
N LEU A 244 -15.85 2.26 -7.41
CA LEU A 244 -15.26 3.44 -6.77
C LEU A 244 -14.88 4.54 -7.76
N LYS A 245 -14.42 4.19 -8.97
CA LYS A 245 -14.18 5.15 -10.05
C LYS A 245 -15.45 5.92 -10.43
N THR A 246 -16.62 5.27 -10.44
CA THR A 246 -17.90 5.96 -10.71
C THR A 246 -18.27 6.97 -9.63
N LYS A 247 -17.67 6.84 -8.44
CA LYS A 247 -17.83 7.77 -7.30
C LYS A 247 -16.76 8.86 -7.26
N GLY A 248 -15.92 8.96 -8.30
CA GLY A 248 -14.87 9.96 -8.41
C GLY A 248 -13.57 9.64 -7.66
N VAL A 249 -13.41 8.40 -7.16
CA VAL A 249 -12.15 7.97 -6.56
C VAL A 249 -11.11 7.76 -7.66
N VAL A 250 -9.98 8.44 -7.54
CA VAL A 250 -8.84 8.33 -8.45
C VAL A 250 -7.90 7.23 -7.98
N PHE A 251 -7.53 6.32 -8.86
CA PHE A 251 -6.55 5.27 -8.58
C PHE A 251 -5.26 5.48 -9.35
N GLU A 252 -4.14 5.33 -8.67
CA GLU A 252 -2.80 5.24 -9.26
C GLU A 252 -2.14 3.93 -8.84
N ALA A 253 -1.20 3.44 -9.64
CA ALA A 253 -0.43 2.25 -9.30
C ALA A 253 1.04 2.41 -9.70
N TYR A 254 1.92 1.94 -8.84
CA TYR A 254 3.37 1.94 -9.03
C TYR A 254 3.86 0.51 -8.95
N ARG A 255 4.52 0.01 -9.99
CA ARG A 255 5.20 -1.28 -9.97
C ARG A 255 6.69 -1.06 -10.07
N SER A 256 7.44 -1.53 -9.09
CA SER A 256 8.89 -1.44 -8.97
C SER A 256 9.57 -2.80 -8.93
N SER A 257 8.84 -3.89 -8.70
CA SER A 257 9.40 -5.25 -8.62
C SER A 257 8.71 -6.25 -9.56
N ALA A 258 9.34 -7.42 -9.70
CA ALA A 258 8.75 -8.57 -10.37
C ALA A 258 7.94 -9.47 -9.42
N VAL A 259 7.92 -9.19 -8.10
CA VAL A 259 7.24 -10.00 -7.07
C VAL A 259 5.74 -10.13 -7.37
N THR A 260 5.16 -9.10 -7.96
CA THR A 260 3.74 -9.07 -8.35
C THR A 260 3.44 -9.87 -9.62
N SER A 261 4.46 -10.42 -10.30
CA SER A 261 4.35 -11.00 -11.66
C SER A 261 4.87 -12.44 -11.76
N THR A 262 5.25 -13.07 -10.66
CA THR A 262 5.64 -14.49 -10.66
C THR A 262 4.40 -15.37 -10.58
N ILE A 263 4.14 -16.12 -11.66
CA ILE A 263 2.98 -17.02 -11.85
C ILE A 263 2.75 -17.99 -10.69
N PHE A 264 3.80 -18.32 -9.92
CA PHE A 264 3.71 -19.26 -8.80
C PHE A 264 3.23 -18.64 -7.47
N VAL A 265 3.22 -17.30 -7.33
CA VAL A 265 2.88 -16.62 -6.06
C VAL A 265 1.86 -15.49 -6.23
N GLY A 266 1.99 -14.64 -7.25
CA GLY A 266 1.13 -13.45 -7.46
C GLY A 266 0.48 -13.34 -8.84
N ASP A 267 -0.70 -12.74 -8.89
CA ASP A 267 -1.42 -12.32 -10.09
C ASP A 267 -0.96 -10.90 -10.48
N ALA A 268 -0.38 -10.76 -11.67
CA ALA A 268 0.04 -9.47 -12.22
C ALA A 268 -1.14 -8.48 -12.39
N ASN A 269 -2.37 -8.99 -12.40
CA ASN A 269 -3.64 -8.28 -12.41
C ASN A 269 -3.62 -7.10 -13.39
N THR A 270 -3.17 -7.38 -14.62
CA THR A 270 -2.95 -6.36 -15.67
C THR A 270 -4.22 -5.57 -15.97
N ASN A 271 -5.39 -6.21 -15.88
CA ASN A 271 -6.67 -5.55 -16.02
C ASN A 271 -6.95 -4.54 -14.91
N LEU A 272 -6.53 -4.79 -13.67
CA LEU A 272 -6.61 -3.77 -12.62
C LEU A 272 -5.65 -2.62 -12.89
N MET A 273 -4.41 -2.90 -13.32
CA MET A 273 -3.44 -1.84 -13.64
C MET A 273 -3.98 -0.91 -14.73
N LYS A 274 -4.68 -1.47 -15.73
CA LYS A 274 -5.38 -0.71 -16.78
C LYS A 274 -6.47 0.24 -16.27
N MET A 275 -6.98 0.02 -15.06
CA MET A 275 -7.98 0.88 -14.44
C MET A 275 -7.38 2.06 -13.67
N THR A 276 -6.06 2.10 -13.50
CA THR A 276 -5.32 3.09 -12.70
C THR A 276 -4.43 4.00 -13.56
N ALA A 277 -3.97 5.12 -13.01
CA ALA A 277 -2.80 5.82 -13.52
C ALA A 277 -1.56 4.96 -13.22
N TYR A 278 -1.18 4.11 -14.18
CA TYR A 278 -0.18 3.08 -13.96
C TYR A 278 1.22 3.56 -14.34
N THR A 279 2.18 3.34 -13.42
CA THR A 279 3.59 3.66 -13.56
C THR A 279 4.46 2.43 -13.31
N GLU A 280 5.37 2.13 -14.24
CA GLU A 280 6.43 1.15 -14.08
C GLU A 280 7.73 1.84 -13.69
N LEU A 281 8.11 1.70 -12.43
CA LEU A 281 9.40 2.14 -11.89
C LEU A 281 10.49 1.13 -12.28
N LYS A 282 11.66 1.66 -12.65
CA LYS A 282 12.86 0.86 -12.95
C LYS A 282 13.96 1.17 -11.93
N PRO A 283 13.91 0.59 -10.72
CA PRO A 283 14.94 0.80 -9.70
C PRO A 283 16.23 0.03 -10.06
N GLN A 284 17.01 0.54 -11.01
CA GLN A 284 18.25 -0.08 -11.50
C GLN A 284 19.42 0.08 -10.52
N TYR A 285 19.30 0.97 -9.52
CA TYR A 285 20.17 1.01 -8.35
C TYR A 285 20.09 -0.26 -7.48
N PHE A 286 19.09 -1.13 -7.70
CA PHE A 286 19.05 -2.48 -7.15
C PHE A 286 19.30 -3.53 -8.25
N THR A 287 20.05 -4.56 -7.89
CA THR A 287 20.29 -5.71 -8.76
C THR A 287 19.00 -6.50 -9.03
N THR A 288 19.01 -7.40 -10.00
CA THR A 288 17.86 -8.27 -10.30
C THR A 288 17.53 -9.25 -9.17
N ALA A 289 18.49 -9.59 -8.31
CA ALA A 289 18.29 -10.47 -7.15
C ALA A 289 17.58 -9.77 -5.97
N GLN A 290 17.70 -8.44 -5.87
CA GLN A 290 17.16 -7.63 -4.78
C GLN A 290 15.66 -7.32 -4.94
N GLN A 291 14.85 -8.37 -5.13
CA GLN A 291 13.41 -8.21 -5.36
C GLN A 291 12.67 -7.67 -4.14
N THR A 292 13.14 -7.96 -2.93
CA THR A 292 12.57 -7.42 -1.68
C THR A 292 12.75 -5.90 -1.60
N GLU A 293 13.95 -5.41 -1.88
CA GLU A 293 14.26 -3.98 -1.88
C GLU A 293 13.54 -3.26 -3.02
N LYS A 294 13.45 -3.88 -4.19
CA LYS A 294 12.62 -3.39 -5.30
C LYS A 294 11.15 -3.33 -4.94
N HIS A 295 10.63 -4.32 -4.23
CA HIS A 295 9.24 -4.34 -3.78
C HIS A 295 8.95 -3.21 -2.77
N ASN A 296 9.88 -2.94 -1.86
CA ASN A 296 9.80 -1.82 -0.91
C ASN A 296 10.00 -0.45 -1.58
N ALA A 297 10.69 -0.40 -2.73
CA ALA A 297 10.99 0.84 -3.43
C ALA A 297 9.75 1.67 -3.77
N ALA A 298 8.65 1.04 -4.16
CA ALA A 298 7.41 1.77 -4.46
C ALA A 298 6.91 2.62 -3.28
N VAL A 299 7.17 2.19 -2.03
CA VAL A 299 6.71 2.92 -0.84
C VAL A 299 7.50 4.19 -0.64
N TRP A 300 8.81 4.04 -0.46
CA TRP A 300 9.63 5.19 -0.14
C TRP A 300 9.77 6.12 -1.35
N HIS A 301 9.76 5.60 -2.57
CA HIS A 301 9.80 6.41 -3.80
C HIS A 301 8.55 7.28 -3.93
N TYR A 302 7.36 6.68 -3.75
CA TYR A 302 6.10 7.43 -3.78
C TYR A 302 6.07 8.52 -2.71
N LEU A 303 6.35 8.17 -1.44
CA LEU A 303 6.29 9.13 -0.33
C LEU A 303 7.31 10.25 -0.50
N TRP A 304 8.53 9.93 -0.93
CA TRP A 304 9.59 10.91 -1.16
C TRP A 304 9.29 11.83 -2.34
N SER A 305 8.67 11.32 -3.42
CA SER A 305 8.33 12.08 -4.63
C SER A 305 7.45 13.31 -4.36
N PHE A 306 6.75 13.36 -3.22
CA PHE A 306 5.96 14.54 -2.82
C PHE A 306 6.82 15.79 -2.53
N SER A 307 8.12 15.59 -2.30
CA SER A 307 9.09 16.65 -2.04
C SER A 307 9.48 17.43 -3.29
N PHE A 308 9.19 16.87 -4.47
CA PHE A 308 9.64 17.41 -5.75
C PHE A 308 8.45 17.79 -6.63
N ASN A 309 8.71 18.55 -7.69
CA ASN A 309 7.71 18.79 -8.73
C ASN A 309 7.33 17.47 -9.39
N ALA A 310 6.11 17.40 -9.93
CA ALA A 310 5.70 16.24 -10.69
C ALA A 310 6.68 16.03 -11.89
N PRO A 311 7.10 14.79 -12.14
CA PRO A 311 8.17 14.48 -13.08
C PRO A 311 7.72 14.76 -14.52
N ALA A 312 8.65 15.09 -15.41
CA ALA A 312 8.33 15.35 -16.81
C ALA A 312 8.05 14.05 -17.60
N ILE A 313 7.23 14.15 -18.64
CA ILE A 313 7.13 13.11 -19.68
C ILE A 313 8.08 13.49 -20.81
N THR A 314 9.05 12.62 -21.12
CA THR A 314 10.03 12.85 -22.19
C THR A 314 9.33 13.09 -23.53
N GLY A 315 9.68 14.19 -24.19
CA GLY A 315 9.07 14.59 -25.47
C GLY A 315 7.66 15.19 -25.35
N SER A 316 7.23 15.58 -24.15
CA SER A 316 5.91 16.18 -23.89
C SER A 316 6.02 17.37 -22.94
N SER A 317 5.07 18.31 -23.04
CA SER A 317 4.86 19.35 -22.03
C SER A 317 4.03 18.87 -20.84
N LEU A 318 3.49 17.64 -20.91
CA LEU A 318 2.67 17.06 -19.86
C LEU A 318 3.52 16.49 -18.73
N LEU A 319 2.95 16.55 -17.52
CA LEU A 319 3.56 15.97 -16.33
C LEU A 319 3.17 14.50 -16.18
N GLY A 320 4.12 13.72 -15.69
CA GLY A 320 3.99 12.33 -15.28
C GLY A 320 3.39 12.20 -13.88
N LEU A 321 3.55 11.02 -13.30
CA LEU A 321 2.90 10.63 -12.06
C LEU A 321 3.88 10.58 -10.89
N SER A 322 3.52 11.27 -9.81
CA SER A 322 4.18 11.29 -8.51
C SER A 322 3.12 11.53 -7.44
N ALA A 323 3.51 11.43 -6.17
CA ALA A 323 2.65 11.89 -5.08
C ALA A 323 2.30 13.39 -5.19
N LYS A 324 3.18 14.21 -5.80
CA LYS A 324 2.94 15.65 -5.99
C LYS A 324 1.99 15.97 -7.15
N THR A 325 1.86 15.06 -8.12
CA THR A 325 0.94 15.23 -9.26
C THR A 325 -0.46 15.52 -8.77
N THR A 326 -1.17 16.46 -9.41
CA THR A 326 -2.52 16.86 -8.99
C THR A 326 -3.53 15.74 -9.21
N ASP A 327 -4.60 15.72 -8.42
CA ASP A 327 -5.64 14.67 -8.56
C ASP A 327 -6.32 14.73 -9.95
N THR A 328 -6.49 15.93 -10.52
CA THR A 328 -6.97 16.11 -11.90
C THR A 328 -6.04 15.44 -12.90
N ARG A 329 -4.72 15.69 -12.82
CA ARG A 329 -3.76 15.09 -13.73
C ARG A 329 -3.65 13.58 -13.55
N THR A 330 -3.71 13.09 -12.30
CA THR A 330 -3.76 11.65 -12.03
C THR A 330 -5.04 11.03 -12.60
N ASN A 331 -6.18 11.71 -12.55
CA ASN A 331 -7.43 11.23 -13.16
C ASN A 331 -7.35 11.19 -14.71
N GLU A 332 -6.72 12.18 -15.34
CA GLU A 332 -6.45 12.15 -16.79
C GLU A 332 -5.58 10.95 -17.17
N LEU A 333 -4.48 10.75 -16.43
CA LEU A 333 -3.61 9.59 -16.63
C LEU A 333 -4.39 8.29 -16.42
N MET A 334 -5.18 8.18 -15.34
CA MET A 334 -5.98 6.99 -15.04
C MET A 334 -6.92 6.59 -16.18
N ASN A 335 -7.57 7.56 -16.82
CA ASN A 335 -8.52 7.32 -17.90
C ASN A 335 -7.89 7.30 -19.30
N GLY A 336 -6.58 7.57 -19.40
CA GLY A 336 -5.83 7.43 -20.65
C GLY A 336 -5.58 5.98 -21.07
N THR A 337 -5.07 5.79 -22.28
CA THR A 337 -4.75 4.47 -22.85
C THR A 337 -3.30 4.03 -22.61
N GLN A 338 -2.49 4.92 -22.01
CA GLN A 338 -1.05 4.73 -21.83
C GLN A 338 -0.70 4.60 -20.34
N LYS A 339 0.35 3.84 -20.07
CA LYS A 339 1.07 3.80 -18.80
C LYS A 339 2.34 4.65 -18.90
N LEU A 340 2.87 5.02 -17.75
CA LEU A 340 4.17 5.68 -17.62
C LEU A 340 5.24 4.64 -17.35
N VAL A 341 6.38 4.78 -18.01
CA VAL A 341 7.54 3.91 -17.82
C VAL A 341 8.73 4.78 -17.46
N HIS A 342 9.36 4.47 -16.34
CA HIS A 342 10.52 5.21 -15.83
C HIS A 342 11.65 5.22 -16.89
N ASN A 343 12.18 6.42 -17.16
CA ASN A 343 13.14 6.71 -18.23
C ASN A 343 14.50 7.18 -17.69
N LEU A 344 14.58 8.38 -17.12
CA LEU A 344 15.76 8.90 -16.39
C LEU A 344 15.48 8.86 -14.88
N GLY A 345 16.51 8.88 -14.04
CA GLY A 345 16.40 8.66 -12.57
C GLY A 345 16.52 7.19 -12.15
N VAL A 346 16.65 6.27 -13.11
CA VAL A 346 16.62 4.82 -12.86
C VAL A 346 17.81 4.30 -12.03
N ASN A 347 18.93 5.03 -11.98
CA ASN A 347 20.16 4.63 -11.29
C ASN A 347 20.38 5.34 -9.95
N THR A 348 19.47 6.22 -9.56
CA THR A 348 19.49 7.02 -8.32
C THR A 348 18.27 6.66 -7.48
N LYS A 349 18.39 6.74 -6.15
CA LYS A 349 17.23 6.53 -5.26
C LYS A 349 16.33 7.77 -5.20
N GLU A 350 16.87 8.96 -5.44
CA GLU A 350 16.14 10.21 -5.28
C GLU A 350 15.18 10.45 -6.44
N PRO A 351 13.87 10.66 -6.22
CA PRO A 351 12.90 10.87 -7.31
C PRO A 351 13.01 12.22 -8.05
N SER A 352 13.97 13.09 -7.73
CA SER A 352 14.02 14.47 -8.24
C SER A 352 14.46 14.56 -9.70
N ASP A 353 15.22 13.58 -10.17
CA ASP A 353 15.71 13.44 -11.54
C ASP A 353 14.89 12.46 -12.39
N ASP A 354 13.78 11.96 -11.84
CA ASP A 354 12.87 11.06 -12.53
C ASP A 354 12.23 11.71 -13.76
N THR A 355 12.21 10.97 -14.87
CA THR A 355 11.35 11.26 -16.02
C THR A 355 10.68 10.00 -16.52
N PHE A 356 9.58 10.16 -17.26
CA PHE A 356 8.79 9.05 -17.77
C PHE A 356 8.60 9.11 -19.27
N THR A 357 8.46 7.95 -19.90
CA THR A 357 7.93 7.82 -21.27
C THR A 357 6.53 7.22 -21.22
N LEU A 358 5.73 7.51 -22.25
CA LEU A 358 4.40 6.91 -22.41
C LEU A 358 4.51 5.62 -23.21
N GLN A 359 3.81 4.58 -22.74
CA GLN A 359 3.69 3.29 -23.44
C GLN A 359 2.23 2.82 -23.40
N ASN A 360 1.75 2.15 -24.44
CA ASN A 360 0.41 1.55 -24.43
C ASN A 360 0.28 0.49 -23.32
N ARG A 361 -0.93 0.35 -22.75
CA ARG A 361 -1.24 -0.52 -21.60
C ARG A 361 -1.49 -1.99 -21.93
#